data_AF-Q1Z426-F1
#
_entry.id   AF-Q1Z426-F1
#
_cell.length_a   1.000
_cell.length_b   1.000
_cell.length_c   1.000
_cell.angle_alpha   90.00
_cell.angle_beta   90.00
_cell.angle_gamma   90.00
#
_symmetry.space_group_name_H-M   'P 1'
#
loop_
_entity.id
_entity.type
_entity.pdbx_description
1 polymer ?
#
loop_
_entity_poly.entity_id
_entity_poly.type
_entity_poly.pdbx_seq_one_letter_code
_entity_poly.pdbx_strand_id
1 'polypeptide(L)'
;MNHQGITSNKITSPRHQRGAAGIYTALALIPLFGMIFWALEGTRYIQKKNRLADATEAATLAITTANQDDKTYENQLATGYIQAYIRNITSINNIKIERSEGIDNYPTPDGNEEREYFQYRVTAKTNHISWLSSDIIPSFAPTETVANRALARNYPIYLGDKDIDIVFVSDFSGSMKGNKIRALKDAIQAIANEILVPRDGEVEVTNRIAFVPYNMRVQEKRSNTRWCITQLDYRPNFNGGNYSSYEDIDWSTWSTWTRNQVRDCSNGYYSCTGKKRRDARTVYAILNASKSETGSGWYFPDPYSYINFPGSVAKTFTAKANNLQFQSTNQKLYSGGMCSGNFWTIPLTSEKTALSPIQNNMSPDGGTSVYQGLIRGAQILEQGRPTSPSTETSAAYNSRIKMILMLSDGQEMPYVSTFNQLVNQGLCNTIKAQFNDSDQPLYMGVLGIEFDAQGQQGFKNCVGQNNITNVDDVDDLIKEILEMIKKGSKTDGISKLYYRHLES
;
A
#
# COMPACT_ATOMS: atom_id res chain seq x y z
N MET A 1 116.97 5.70 13.48
CA MET A 1 117.05 4.35 12.86
C MET A 1 115.97 3.48 13.47
N ASN A 2 115.25 2.77 12.60
CA ASN A 2 114.08 1.91 12.85
C ASN A 2 114.25 0.91 14.01
N HIS A 3 113.17 0.62 14.74
CA HIS A 3 112.41 -0.64 14.56
C HIS A 3 111.16 -0.75 15.46
N GLN A 4 110.16 -1.44 14.90
CA GLN A 4 108.83 -1.74 15.42
C GLN A 4 108.83 -2.69 16.63
N GLY A 5 107.76 -2.62 17.43
CA GLY A 5 107.33 -3.68 18.36
C GLY A 5 105.82 -3.63 18.58
N ILE A 6 105.10 -4.54 17.93
CA ILE A 6 103.63 -4.71 17.95
C ILE A 6 103.20 -5.32 19.29
N THR A 7 102.25 -4.71 19.98
CA THR A 7 101.60 -5.27 21.18
C THR A 7 100.35 -6.07 20.80
N SER A 8 100.37 -7.37 21.14
CA SER A 8 99.21 -8.27 21.04
C SER A 8 98.32 -8.08 22.28
N ASN A 9 97.12 -7.53 22.11
CA ASN A 9 96.09 -7.56 23.15
C ASN A 9 95.34 -8.91 23.11
N LYS A 10 95.52 -9.71 24.16
CA LYS A 10 94.67 -10.87 24.46
C LYS A 10 93.26 -10.39 24.81
N ILE A 11 92.27 -10.74 23.99
CA ILE A 11 90.85 -10.57 24.31
C ILE A 11 90.43 -11.74 25.21
N THR A 12 90.15 -11.46 26.48
CA THR A 12 89.48 -12.37 27.41
C THR A 12 87.98 -12.42 27.09
N SER A 13 87.48 -13.61 26.80
CA SER A 13 86.05 -13.90 26.55
C SER A 13 85.27 -13.97 27.87
N PRO A 14 84.13 -13.26 28.04
CA PRO A 14 83.25 -13.46 29.18
C PRO A 14 82.27 -14.61 28.89
N ARG A 15 82.66 -15.83 29.22
CA ARG A 15 81.77 -17.00 29.33
C ARG A 15 81.24 -17.07 30.77
N HIS A 16 80.18 -16.33 31.14
CA HIS A 16 79.47 -16.57 32.40
C HIS A 16 78.05 -15.97 32.56
N GLN A 17 77.20 -15.88 31.52
CA GLN A 17 75.77 -15.48 31.69
C GLN A 17 74.78 -16.13 30.69
N ARG A 18 74.98 -17.37 30.24
CA ARG A 18 74.07 -17.99 29.24
C ARG A 18 72.71 -18.45 29.80
N GLY A 19 72.62 -18.82 31.08
CA GLY A 19 71.38 -19.35 31.68
C GLY A 19 70.38 -18.28 32.13
N ALA A 20 70.84 -17.28 32.87
CA ALA A 20 70.00 -16.18 33.35
C ALA A 20 69.41 -15.36 32.21
N ALA A 21 70.22 -15.07 31.17
CA ALA A 21 69.76 -14.37 29.97
C ALA A 21 68.62 -15.12 29.26
N GLY A 22 68.65 -16.45 29.21
CA GLY A 22 67.57 -17.25 28.62
C GLY A 22 66.26 -17.16 29.40
N ILE A 23 66.33 -17.19 30.74
CA ILE A 23 65.16 -17.07 31.63
C ILE A 23 64.53 -15.67 31.50
N TYR A 24 65.35 -14.61 31.55
CA TYR A 24 64.86 -13.24 31.34
C TYR A 24 64.27 -13.04 29.95
N THR A 25 64.88 -13.65 28.92
CA THR A 25 64.34 -13.61 27.55
C THR A 25 62.98 -14.30 27.48
N ALA A 26 62.82 -15.49 28.07
CA ALA A 26 61.55 -16.21 28.10
C ALA A 26 60.45 -15.41 28.84
N LEU A 27 60.79 -14.80 29.98
CA LEU A 27 59.88 -13.96 30.74
C LEU A 27 59.50 -12.67 30.00
N ALA A 28 60.42 -12.08 29.22
CA ALA A 28 60.16 -10.89 28.42
C ALA A 28 59.37 -11.17 27.14
N LEU A 29 59.45 -12.39 26.59
CA LEU A 29 58.71 -12.77 25.39
C LEU A 29 57.19 -12.81 25.62
N ILE A 30 56.73 -13.21 26.81
CA ILE A 30 55.29 -13.26 27.14
C ILE A 30 54.60 -11.90 26.96
N PRO A 31 55.04 -10.80 27.62
CA PRO A 31 54.44 -9.49 27.42
C PRO A 31 54.68 -8.94 26.01
N LEU A 32 55.81 -9.28 25.36
CA LEU A 32 56.09 -8.86 23.98
C LEU A 32 55.08 -9.47 22.99
N PHE A 33 54.84 -10.79 23.07
CA PHE A 33 53.83 -11.46 22.27
C PHE A 33 52.42 -11.02 22.64
N GLY A 34 52.14 -10.76 23.92
CA GLY A 34 50.85 -10.18 24.35
C GLY A 34 50.56 -8.84 23.66
N MET A 35 51.56 -7.96 23.53
CA MET A 35 51.41 -6.71 22.78
C MET A 35 51.18 -6.94 21.29
N ILE A 36 51.86 -7.93 20.68
CA ILE A 36 51.65 -8.29 19.26
C ILE A 36 50.23 -8.84 19.05
N PHE A 37 49.78 -9.75 19.91
CA PHE A 37 48.45 -10.35 19.85
C PHE A 37 47.38 -9.26 19.99
N TRP A 38 47.55 -8.38 20.98
CA TRP A 38 46.65 -7.26 21.19
C TRP A 38 46.63 -6.29 20.00
N ALA A 39 47.79 -5.96 19.42
CA ALA A 39 47.86 -5.06 18.27
C ALA A 39 47.18 -5.69 17.03
N LEU A 40 47.46 -6.95 16.72
CA LEU A 40 46.91 -7.64 15.54
C LEU A 40 45.40 -7.91 15.70
N GLU A 41 44.97 -8.48 16.81
CA GLU A 41 43.56 -8.79 17.03
C GLU A 41 42.74 -7.56 17.38
N GLY A 42 43.30 -6.63 18.16
CA GLY A 42 42.64 -5.38 18.52
C GLY A 42 42.33 -4.54 17.29
N THR A 43 43.28 -4.37 16.37
CA THR A 43 43.03 -3.67 15.10
C THR A 43 41.99 -4.39 14.24
N ARG A 44 42.02 -5.73 14.19
CA ARG A 44 41.01 -6.54 13.51
C ARG A 44 39.61 -6.34 14.11
N TYR A 45 39.47 -6.34 15.43
CA TYR A 45 38.18 -6.13 16.11
C TYR A 45 37.64 -4.71 15.92
N ILE A 46 38.52 -3.70 15.92
CA ILE A 46 38.16 -2.33 15.55
C ILE A 46 37.61 -2.28 14.13
N GLN A 47 38.28 -2.93 13.16
CA GLN A 47 37.79 -3.00 11.78
C GLN A 47 36.45 -3.74 11.68
N LYS A 48 36.26 -4.85 12.40
CA LYS A 48 34.99 -5.58 12.44
C LYS A 48 33.86 -4.74 13.05
N LYS A 49 34.16 -3.97 14.09
CA LYS A 49 33.20 -3.02 14.70
C LYS A 49 32.80 -1.91 13.74
N ASN A 50 33.74 -1.37 12.97
CA ASN A 50 33.46 -0.37 11.93
C ASN A 50 32.67 -0.94 10.75
N ARG A 51 32.93 -2.17 10.32
CA ARG A 51 32.07 -2.79 9.30
C ARG A 51 30.66 -3.06 9.79
N LEU A 52 30.51 -3.49 11.05
CA LEU A 52 29.21 -3.66 11.67
C LEU A 52 28.48 -2.32 11.85
N ALA A 53 29.22 -1.22 12.10
CA ALA A 53 28.69 0.13 12.08
C ALA A 53 28.00 0.45 10.75
N ASP A 54 28.79 0.42 9.68
CA ASP A 54 28.33 0.74 8.33
C ASP A 54 27.13 -0.15 7.93
N ALA A 55 27.20 -1.43 8.28
CA ALA A 55 26.13 -2.39 8.04
C ALA A 55 24.83 -2.02 8.76
N THR A 56 24.91 -1.71 10.05
CA THR A 56 23.74 -1.31 10.84
C THR A 56 23.17 0.02 10.37
N GLU A 57 24.02 0.97 9.95
CA GLU A 57 23.59 2.27 9.44
C GLU A 57 22.86 2.13 8.10
N ALA A 58 23.40 1.37 7.16
CA ALA A 58 22.74 1.05 5.90
C ALA A 58 21.42 0.29 6.11
N ALA A 59 21.42 -0.71 7.00
CA ALA A 59 20.22 -1.46 7.35
C ALA A 59 19.13 -0.56 7.96
N THR A 60 19.51 0.30 8.91
CA THR A 60 18.56 1.19 9.58
C THR A 60 17.99 2.19 8.59
N LEU A 61 18.81 2.77 7.72
CA LEU A 61 18.35 3.66 6.64
C LEU A 61 17.35 2.96 5.72
N ALA A 62 17.69 1.78 5.22
CA ALA A 62 16.81 1.04 4.32
C ALA A 62 15.46 0.69 4.97
N ILE A 63 15.48 0.28 6.24
CA ILE A 63 14.26 0.01 7.01
C ILE A 63 13.46 1.30 7.24
N THR A 64 14.10 2.40 7.63
CA THR A 64 13.41 3.70 7.78
C THR A 64 12.83 4.23 6.49
N THR A 65 13.42 3.92 5.33
CA THR A 65 12.87 4.34 4.04
C THR A 65 11.71 3.44 3.63
N ALA A 66 11.79 2.13 3.87
CA ALA A 66 10.72 1.21 3.50
C ALA A 66 9.48 1.35 4.40
N ASN A 67 9.67 1.56 5.71
CA ASN A 67 8.63 1.78 6.73
C ASN A 67 7.35 0.94 6.55
N GLN A 68 7.50 -0.37 6.36
CA GLN A 68 6.36 -1.28 6.13
C GLN A 68 5.65 -1.73 7.43
N ASP A 69 6.23 -1.46 8.60
CA ASP A 69 5.72 -1.92 9.92
C ASP A 69 5.46 -3.45 9.96
N ASP A 70 6.22 -4.20 9.16
CA ASP A 70 6.22 -5.66 9.12
C ASP A 70 7.55 -6.18 9.64
N LYS A 71 7.52 -6.70 10.87
CA LYS A 71 8.69 -7.27 11.54
C LYS A 71 9.39 -8.36 10.74
N THR A 72 8.68 -9.11 9.90
CA THR A 72 9.25 -10.17 9.07
C THR A 72 10.10 -9.55 7.96
N TYR A 73 9.52 -8.61 7.23
CA TYR A 73 10.20 -7.86 6.18
C TYR A 73 11.40 -7.08 6.73
N GLU A 74 11.22 -6.37 7.84
CA GLU A 74 12.27 -5.59 8.49
C GLU A 74 13.46 -6.46 8.92
N ASN A 75 13.19 -7.62 9.53
CA ASN A 75 14.25 -8.56 9.92
C ASN A 75 14.98 -9.14 8.70
N GLN A 76 14.25 -9.49 7.64
CA GLN A 76 14.86 -9.99 6.40
C GLN A 76 15.75 -8.92 5.77
N LEU A 77 15.28 -7.68 5.68
CA LEU A 77 16.03 -6.56 5.13
C LEU A 77 17.29 -6.27 5.95
N ALA A 78 17.15 -6.14 7.28
CA ALA A 78 18.29 -5.93 8.17
C ALA A 78 19.33 -7.04 8.05
N THR A 79 18.88 -8.30 8.01
CA THR A 79 19.75 -9.46 7.86
C THR A 79 20.52 -9.40 6.54
N GLY A 80 19.84 -9.07 5.43
CA GLY A 80 20.46 -8.92 4.12
C GLY A 80 21.57 -7.88 4.10
N TYR A 81 21.33 -6.69 4.64
CA TYR A 81 22.36 -5.64 4.74
C TYR A 81 23.54 -6.05 5.62
N ILE A 82 23.29 -6.67 6.78
CA ILE A 82 24.37 -7.11 7.68
C ILE A 82 25.25 -8.19 7.03
N GLN A 83 24.64 -9.15 6.35
CA GLN A 83 25.36 -10.22 5.65
C GLN A 83 26.18 -9.69 4.46
N ALA A 84 25.70 -8.65 3.77
CA ALA A 84 26.43 -8.05 2.65
C ALA A 84 27.72 -7.33 3.09
N TYR A 85 27.70 -6.67 4.25
CA TYR A 85 28.84 -5.87 4.74
C TYR A 85 29.85 -6.69 5.56
N ILE A 86 29.39 -7.72 6.29
CA ILE A 86 30.24 -8.49 7.20
C ILE A 86 30.51 -9.88 6.66
N ARG A 87 31.68 -10.04 6.04
CA ARG A 87 32.19 -11.35 5.61
C ARG A 87 32.79 -12.14 6.78
N ASN A 88 32.71 -13.47 6.70
CA ASN A 88 33.25 -14.44 7.66
C ASN A 88 32.66 -14.30 9.08
N ILE A 89 31.33 -14.26 9.18
CA ILE A 89 30.59 -14.41 10.44
C ILE A 89 30.09 -15.85 10.56
N THR A 90 30.22 -16.44 11.75
CA THR A 90 29.66 -17.78 12.03
C THR A 90 28.15 -17.74 12.18
N SER A 91 27.63 -16.67 12.80
CA SER A 91 26.20 -16.41 12.95
C SER A 91 25.94 -14.94 13.28
N ILE A 92 24.75 -14.46 12.90
CA ILE A 92 24.17 -13.23 13.48
C ILE A 92 23.34 -13.69 14.66
N ASN A 93 23.79 -13.41 15.88
CA ASN A 93 23.17 -13.99 17.07
C ASN A 93 21.85 -13.30 17.43
N ASN A 94 21.78 -11.99 17.20
CA ASN A 94 20.61 -11.20 17.54
C ASN A 94 20.58 -9.91 16.71
N ILE A 95 19.46 -9.69 16.03
CA ILE A 95 19.07 -8.41 15.45
C ILE A 95 17.84 -7.96 16.23
N LYS A 96 17.93 -6.78 16.86
CA LYS A 96 16.79 -6.12 17.50
C LYS A 96 16.44 -4.88 16.70
N ILE A 97 15.19 -4.80 16.26
CA ILE A 97 14.62 -3.66 15.54
C ILE A 97 13.57 -3.04 16.45
N GLU A 98 13.69 -1.74 16.72
CA GLU A 98 12.74 -0.97 17.52
C GLU A 98 12.22 0.19 16.69
N ARG A 99 10.90 0.34 16.60
CA ARG A 99 10.20 1.43 15.92
C ARG A 99 9.58 2.37 16.96
N SER A 100 9.69 3.68 16.75
CA SER A 100 9.00 4.71 17.54
C SER A 100 8.61 5.91 16.68
N GLU A 101 7.67 6.72 17.14
CA GLU A 101 7.24 7.96 16.48
C GLU A 101 7.39 9.14 17.44
N GLY A 102 7.57 10.35 16.90
CA GLY A 102 7.69 11.58 17.69
C GLY A 102 7.58 12.83 16.85
N ILE A 103 7.67 13.99 17.51
CA ILE A 103 7.71 15.31 16.89
C ILE A 103 9.05 15.95 17.23
N ASP A 104 9.71 16.53 16.24
CA ASP A 104 10.95 17.28 16.37
C ASP A 104 10.68 18.76 16.09
N ASN A 105 11.30 19.66 16.84
CA ASN A 105 11.16 21.10 16.62
C ASN A 105 12.34 21.57 15.77
N TYR A 106 12.11 21.73 14.47
CA TYR A 106 13.13 22.14 13.53
C TYR A 106 13.22 23.67 13.46
N PRO A 107 14.35 24.29 13.85
CA PRO A 107 14.49 25.74 13.77
C PRO A 107 14.57 26.18 12.29
N THR A 108 13.64 27.03 11.88
CA THR A 108 13.60 27.71 10.58
C THR A 108 13.85 29.21 10.77
N PRO A 109 14.18 29.97 9.70
CA PRO A 109 14.36 31.42 9.78
C PRO A 109 13.13 32.17 10.33
N ASP A 110 11.93 31.58 10.22
CA ASP A 110 10.65 32.17 10.62
C ASP A 110 10.10 31.62 11.96
N GLY A 111 10.81 30.70 12.65
CA GLY A 111 10.39 30.12 13.93
C GLY A 111 10.84 28.68 14.13
N ASN A 112 10.14 27.94 15.01
CA ASN A 112 10.31 26.48 15.09
C ASN A 112 9.18 25.82 14.29
N GLU A 113 9.55 24.92 13.38
CA GLU A 113 8.61 24.07 12.64
C GLU A 113 8.53 22.71 13.31
N GLU A 114 7.33 22.30 13.74
CA GLU A 114 7.08 20.96 14.25
C GLU A 114 7.10 19.96 13.09
N ARG A 115 8.08 19.05 13.10
CA ARG A 115 8.22 17.99 12.11
C ARG A 115 8.03 16.63 12.77
N GLU A 116 6.98 15.93 12.37
CA GLU A 116 6.81 14.53 12.75
C GLU A 116 7.96 13.68 12.18
N TYR A 117 8.35 12.66 12.92
CA TYR A 117 9.27 11.64 12.46
C TYR A 117 8.85 10.26 12.96
N PHE A 118 9.25 9.25 12.21
CA PHE A 118 9.31 7.89 12.73
C PHE A 118 10.76 7.44 12.72
N GLN A 119 11.10 6.64 13.71
CA GLN A 119 12.45 6.28 14.06
C GLN A 119 12.57 4.77 14.08
N TYR A 120 13.61 4.25 13.44
CA TYR A 120 14.03 2.88 13.63
C TYR A 120 15.40 2.83 14.28
N ARG A 121 15.55 1.87 15.19
CA ARG A 121 16.82 1.52 15.82
C ARG A 121 17.14 0.07 15.51
N VAL A 122 18.23 -0.16 14.79
CA VAL A 122 18.74 -1.51 14.54
C VAL A 122 19.94 -1.76 15.43
N THR A 123 19.85 -2.79 16.26
CA THR A 123 20.95 -3.29 17.09
C THR A 123 21.35 -4.68 16.61
N ALA A 124 22.62 -4.88 16.31
CA ALA A 124 23.14 -6.15 15.81
C ALA A 124 24.34 -6.63 16.63
N LYS A 125 24.40 -7.95 16.86
CA LYS A 125 25.52 -8.63 17.52
C LYS A 125 26.07 -9.74 16.64
N THR A 126 27.39 -9.74 16.46
CA THR A 126 28.11 -10.74 15.65
C THR A 126 29.25 -11.37 16.46
N ASN A 127 29.45 -12.67 16.29
CA ASN A 127 30.54 -13.39 16.94
C ASN A 127 31.71 -13.60 15.97
N HIS A 128 32.93 -13.42 16.47
CA HIS A 128 34.16 -13.57 15.69
C HIS A 128 35.14 -14.48 16.45
N ILE A 129 35.74 -15.43 15.73
CA ILE A 129 36.74 -16.35 16.30
C ILE A 129 38.08 -15.62 16.42
N SER A 130 38.70 -15.65 17.61
CA SER A 130 40.06 -15.15 17.82
C SER A 130 41.08 -16.04 17.12
N TRP A 131 42.02 -15.43 16.43
CA TRP A 131 43.13 -16.12 15.75
C TRP A 131 44.27 -16.45 16.71
N LEU A 132 44.47 -15.65 17.75
CA LEU A 132 45.63 -15.71 18.63
C LEU A 132 45.23 -15.94 20.11
N SER A 133 44.06 -16.53 20.35
CA SER A 133 43.64 -16.86 21.71
C SER A 133 44.58 -17.89 22.36
N SER A 134 45.01 -17.62 23.58
CA SER A 134 45.98 -18.42 24.32
C SER A 134 45.70 -18.36 25.82
N ASP A 135 45.86 -19.49 26.51
CA ASP A 135 45.77 -19.57 27.97
C ASP A 135 47.05 -19.06 28.69
N ILE A 136 48.15 -18.88 27.95
CA ILE A 136 49.48 -18.57 28.50
C ILE A 136 49.89 -17.13 28.19
N ILE A 137 49.58 -16.65 26.98
CA ILE A 137 49.89 -15.29 26.53
C ILE A 137 48.63 -14.43 26.71
N PRO A 138 48.71 -13.25 27.37
CA PRO A 138 47.59 -12.32 27.45
C PRO A 138 47.00 -12.04 26.07
N SER A 139 45.74 -12.42 25.86
CA SER A 139 45.07 -12.43 24.56
C SER A 139 43.56 -12.28 24.72
N PHE A 140 42.84 -12.13 23.60
CA PHE A 140 41.38 -12.09 23.60
C PHE A 140 40.78 -13.48 23.84
N ALA A 141 39.51 -13.54 24.25
CA ALA A 141 38.80 -14.79 24.45
C ALA A 141 38.67 -15.57 23.12
N PRO A 142 38.48 -16.90 23.13
CA PRO A 142 38.40 -17.69 21.89
C PRO A 142 37.32 -17.21 20.91
N THR A 143 36.26 -16.59 21.42
CA THR A 143 35.22 -15.94 20.63
C THR A 143 34.90 -14.58 21.23
N GLU A 144 35.00 -13.55 20.40
CA GLU A 144 34.69 -12.17 20.78
C GLU A 144 33.37 -11.73 20.15
N THR A 145 32.53 -11.09 20.96
CA THR A 145 31.24 -10.56 20.50
C THR A 145 31.37 -9.08 20.18
N VAL A 146 31.09 -8.72 18.94
CA VAL A 146 31.05 -7.33 18.48
C VAL A 146 29.60 -6.90 18.32
N ALA A 147 29.23 -5.81 19.00
CA ALA A 147 27.90 -5.23 18.96
C ALA A 147 27.94 -3.81 18.39
N ASN A 148 26.91 -3.46 17.61
CA ASN A 148 26.69 -2.09 17.18
C ASN A 148 25.19 -1.76 17.14
N ARG A 149 24.89 -0.46 17.18
CA ARG A 149 23.57 0.10 17.02
C ARG A 149 23.61 1.30 16.07
N ALA A 150 22.59 1.42 15.26
CA ALA A 150 22.33 2.59 14.45
C ALA A 150 20.89 3.05 14.65
N LEU A 151 20.69 4.35 14.47
CA LEU A 151 19.40 5.01 14.58
C LEU A 151 19.23 5.90 13.36
N ALA A 152 18.08 5.78 12.71
CA ALA A 152 17.68 6.72 11.68
C ALA A 152 16.26 7.19 11.97
N ARG A 153 16.03 8.47 11.66
CA ARG A 153 14.70 9.07 11.66
C ARG A 153 14.34 9.40 10.22
N ASN A 154 13.12 9.09 9.85
CA ASN A 154 12.54 9.53 8.60
C ASN A 154 11.55 10.65 8.91
N TYR A 155 11.71 11.76 8.20
CA TYR A 155 10.84 12.92 8.27
C TYR A 155 9.93 12.91 7.06
N PRO A 156 8.66 12.46 7.19
CA PRO A 156 7.72 12.39 6.09
C PRO A 156 7.64 13.74 5.38
N ILE A 157 7.74 13.72 4.05
CA ILE A 157 7.44 14.90 3.26
C ILE A 157 5.94 14.92 3.04
N TYR A 158 5.30 15.98 3.53
CA TYR A 158 3.86 16.18 3.36
C TYR A 158 3.64 17.03 2.10
N LEU A 159 2.92 16.46 1.11
CA LEU A 159 2.32 17.21 -0.02
C LEU A 159 3.28 18.13 -0.82
N GLY A 160 4.59 17.83 -0.86
CA GLY A 160 5.60 18.73 -1.47
C GLY A 160 6.39 18.15 -2.64
N ASP A 161 6.81 16.88 -2.59
CA ASP A 161 7.87 16.40 -3.50
C ASP A 161 7.42 15.34 -4.52
N LYS A 162 6.26 14.72 -4.34
CA LYS A 162 5.76 13.68 -5.26
C LYS A 162 4.33 13.92 -5.70
N ASP A 163 4.07 13.52 -6.93
CA ASP A 163 2.73 13.60 -7.48
C ASP A 163 1.84 12.51 -6.87
N ILE A 164 0.57 12.84 -6.65
CA ILE A 164 -0.40 11.94 -6.05
C ILE A 164 -1.53 11.64 -7.03
N ASP A 165 -1.93 10.37 -7.09
CA ASP A 165 -3.17 9.90 -7.71
C ASP A 165 -4.14 9.45 -6.62
N ILE A 166 -5.23 10.18 -6.43
CA ILE A 166 -6.28 9.84 -5.46
C ILE A 166 -7.54 9.44 -6.22
N VAL A 167 -8.06 8.26 -5.92
CA VAL A 167 -9.38 7.83 -6.39
C VAL A 167 -10.35 7.78 -5.23
N PHE A 168 -11.32 8.69 -5.26
CA PHE A 168 -12.45 8.67 -4.33
C PHE A 168 -13.51 7.71 -4.83
N VAL A 169 -13.72 6.62 -4.10
CA VAL A 169 -14.80 5.65 -4.33
C VAL A 169 -15.93 6.02 -3.39
N SER A 170 -16.93 6.72 -3.88
CA SER A 170 -17.89 7.43 -3.03
C SER A 170 -19.29 6.87 -3.13
N ASP A 171 -19.89 6.64 -1.99
CA ASP A 171 -21.26 6.14 -1.86
C ASP A 171 -22.27 7.22 -2.26
N PHE A 172 -23.00 6.95 -3.33
CA PHE A 172 -24.08 7.76 -3.90
C PHE A 172 -25.41 6.99 -3.84
N SER A 173 -25.57 6.12 -2.87
CA SER A 173 -26.82 5.41 -2.59
C SER A 173 -27.84 6.30 -1.86
N GLY A 174 -29.07 5.81 -1.76
CA GLY A 174 -30.17 6.51 -1.10
C GLY A 174 -29.95 6.78 0.39
N SER A 175 -29.15 5.97 1.08
CA SER A 175 -28.84 6.15 2.51
C SER A 175 -27.95 7.37 2.78
N MET A 176 -27.22 7.82 1.76
CA MET A 176 -26.34 9.00 1.83
C MET A 176 -27.07 10.33 1.63
N LYS A 177 -28.39 10.34 1.37
CA LYS A 177 -29.16 11.57 1.13
C LYS A 177 -29.10 12.55 2.31
N GLY A 178 -29.37 13.82 2.03
CA GLY A 178 -29.41 14.88 3.05
C GLY A 178 -28.03 15.43 3.37
N ASN A 179 -27.68 15.47 4.66
CA ASN A 179 -26.44 16.11 5.11
C ASN A 179 -25.19 15.29 4.79
N LYS A 180 -25.27 13.95 4.81
CA LYS A 180 -24.13 13.05 4.54
C LYS A 180 -23.51 13.31 3.17
N ILE A 181 -24.33 13.30 2.10
CA ILE A 181 -23.83 13.57 0.75
C ILE A 181 -23.31 15.00 0.60
N ARG A 182 -23.91 15.99 1.29
CA ARG A 182 -23.45 17.37 1.22
C ARG A 182 -22.03 17.47 1.78
N ALA A 183 -21.83 16.96 3.00
CA ALA A 183 -20.52 16.96 3.63
C ALA A 183 -19.48 16.15 2.83
N LEU A 184 -19.85 14.98 2.29
CA LEU A 184 -18.97 14.20 1.41
C LEU A 184 -18.49 15.03 0.21
N LYS A 185 -19.41 15.71 -0.48
CA LYS A 185 -19.06 16.54 -1.63
C LYS A 185 -18.20 17.74 -1.23
N ASP A 186 -18.53 18.37 -0.11
CA ASP A 186 -17.81 19.54 0.41
C ASP A 186 -16.37 19.16 0.78
N ALA A 187 -16.18 17.98 1.41
CA ALA A 187 -14.86 17.49 1.73
C ALA A 187 -14.03 17.19 0.47
N ILE A 188 -14.61 16.52 -0.53
CA ILE A 188 -13.91 16.28 -1.80
C ILE A 188 -13.55 17.60 -2.49
N GLN A 189 -14.42 18.60 -2.45
CA GLN A 189 -14.14 19.91 -3.04
C GLN A 189 -13.01 20.64 -2.29
N ALA A 190 -12.99 20.58 -0.96
CA ALA A 190 -11.92 21.16 -0.16
C ALA A 190 -10.58 20.47 -0.44
N ILE A 191 -10.55 19.13 -0.50
CA ILE A 191 -9.35 18.37 -0.82
C ILE A 191 -8.86 18.65 -2.25
N ALA A 192 -9.78 18.75 -3.22
CA ALA A 192 -9.42 19.15 -4.58
C ALA A 192 -8.83 20.57 -4.62
N ASN A 193 -9.33 21.49 -3.79
CA ASN A 193 -8.80 22.84 -3.70
C ASN A 193 -7.39 22.88 -3.12
N GLU A 194 -7.12 22.02 -2.14
CA GLU A 194 -5.82 21.88 -1.46
C GLU A 194 -4.77 21.18 -2.33
N ILE A 195 -5.14 20.10 -3.02
CA ILE A 195 -4.17 19.19 -3.66
C ILE A 195 -3.98 19.47 -5.15
N LEU A 196 -5.00 19.95 -5.86
CA LEU A 196 -4.90 20.25 -7.30
C LEU A 196 -4.32 21.66 -7.55
N VAL A 197 -3.25 22.00 -6.84
CA VAL A 197 -2.50 23.26 -7.03
C VAL A 197 -1.10 22.94 -7.56
N PRO A 198 -0.48 23.85 -8.32
CA PRO A 198 0.92 23.69 -8.71
C PRO A 198 1.80 23.67 -7.45
N ARG A 199 2.89 22.91 -7.51
CA ARG A 199 3.89 22.93 -6.44
C ARG A 199 4.70 24.22 -6.45
N ASP A 200 5.38 24.50 -5.35
CA ASP A 200 6.23 25.68 -5.23
C ASP A 200 7.31 25.70 -6.32
N GLY A 201 7.27 26.74 -7.16
CA GLY A 201 8.17 26.90 -8.30
C GLY A 201 7.73 26.19 -9.58
N GLU A 202 6.62 25.45 -9.55
CA GLU A 202 6.00 24.84 -10.73
C GLU A 202 4.78 25.64 -11.21
N VAL A 203 4.50 25.54 -12.50
CA VAL A 203 3.33 26.17 -13.14
C VAL A 203 2.23 25.17 -13.47
N GLU A 204 2.56 23.88 -13.56
CA GLU A 204 1.62 22.83 -13.91
C GLU A 204 1.14 22.07 -12.67
N VAL A 205 -0.15 21.72 -12.65
CA VAL A 205 -0.72 20.86 -11.62
C VAL A 205 -0.44 19.41 -12.01
N THR A 206 0.40 18.73 -11.24
CA THR A 206 0.75 17.33 -11.50
C THR A 206 -0.14 16.36 -10.72
N ASN A 207 -0.68 16.75 -9.57
CA ASN A 207 -1.59 15.91 -8.80
C ASN A 207 -2.87 15.60 -9.58
N ARG A 208 -3.40 14.39 -9.43
CA ARG A 208 -4.61 13.93 -10.11
C ARG A 208 -5.60 13.36 -9.12
N ILE A 209 -6.86 13.74 -9.29
CA ILE A 209 -7.99 13.19 -8.55
C ILE A 209 -8.93 12.53 -9.53
N ALA A 210 -9.44 11.36 -9.17
CA ALA A 210 -10.58 10.75 -9.82
C ALA A 210 -11.73 10.59 -8.84
N PHE A 211 -12.94 10.52 -9.38
CA PHE A 211 -14.15 10.40 -8.59
C PHE A 211 -15.04 9.30 -9.16
N VAL A 212 -15.26 8.25 -8.39
CA VAL A 212 -16.03 7.07 -8.77
C VAL A 212 -17.23 6.96 -7.83
N PRO A 213 -18.33 7.67 -8.12
CA PRO A 213 -19.57 7.51 -7.39
C PRO A 213 -20.22 6.16 -7.75
N TYR A 214 -20.72 5.48 -6.73
CA TYR A 214 -21.41 4.20 -6.91
C TYR A 214 -22.72 4.17 -6.13
N ASN A 215 -23.63 3.33 -6.61
CA ASN A 215 -24.76 2.87 -5.81
C ASN A 215 -24.75 1.33 -5.91
N MET A 216 -25.84 0.69 -6.32
CA MET A 216 -25.80 -0.70 -6.77
C MET A 216 -24.85 -0.97 -7.95
N ARG A 217 -24.52 0.04 -8.76
CA ARG A 217 -23.58 -0.01 -9.89
C ARG A 217 -22.90 1.35 -10.10
N VAL A 218 -21.91 1.40 -10.97
CA VAL A 218 -21.26 2.64 -11.41
C VAL A 218 -21.92 3.17 -12.69
N GLN A 219 -21.84 4.47 -12.91
CA GLN A 219 -22.39 5.13 -14.10
C GLN A 219 -21.27 5.81 -14.90
N GLU A 220 -21.25 5.61 -16.22
CA GLU A 220 -20.35 6.31 -17.13
C GLU A 220 -21.15 7.30 -17.99
N LYS A 221 -20.66 8.53 -18.11
CA LYS A 221 -21.31 9.55 -18.95
C LYS A 221 -20.69 9.54 -20.35
N ARG A 222 -21.50 9.23 -21.35
CA ARG A 222 -21.14 9.32 -22.78
C ARG A 222 -22.04 10.37 -23.42
N SER A 223 -21.45 11.52 -23.76
CA SER A 223 -22.20 12.71 -24.18
C SER A 223 -23.25 13.11 -23.11
N ASN A 224 -24.54 13.12 -23.46
CA ASN A 224 -25.63 13.43 -22.53
C ASN A 224 -26.33 12.18 -21.97
N THR A 225 -25.81 10.98 -22.24
CA THR A 225 -26.41 9.72 -21.78
C THR A 225 -25.54 9.08 -20.71
N ARG A 226 -26.20 8.54 -19.68
CA ARG A 226 -25.54 7.81 -18.59
C ARG A 226 -25.76 6.32 -18.77
N TRP A 227 -24.68 5.56 -18.65
CA TRP A 227 -24.65 4.13 -18.84
C TRP A 227 -24.31 3.47 -17.52
N CYS A 228 -25.22 2.63 -17.03
CA CYS A 228 -25.05 1.84 -15.84
C CYS A 228 -24.26 0.58 -16.17
N ILE A 229 -23.16 0.32 -15.47
CA ILE A 229 -22.20 -0.74 -15.80
C ILE A 229 -21.96 -1.63 -14.58
N THR A 230 -21.94 -2.95 -14.80
CA THR A 230 -21.47 -3.93 -13.81
C THR A 230 -19.99 -4.22 -14.00
N GLN A 231 -19.28 -4.44 -12.89
CA GLN A 231 -17.88 -4.85 -12.84
C GLN A 231 -17.71 -6.34 -12.52
N LEU A 232 -18.80 -7.08 -12.35
CA LEU A 232 -18.77 -8.50 -12.02
C LEU A 232 -18.64 -9.38 -13.27
N ASP A 233 -18.22 -10.63 -13.07
CA ASP A 233 -18.37 -11.72 -14.02
C ASP A 233 -19.42 -12.71 -13.52
N TYR A 234 -20.10 -13.36 -14.46
CA TYR A 234 -21.19 -14.29 -14.15
C TYR A 234 -20.88 -15.72 -14.58
N ARG A 235 -21.52 -16.69 -13.93
CA ARG A 235 -21.35 -18.11 -14.22
C ARG A 235 -21.92 -18.44 -15.61
N PRO A 236 -21.16 -19.10 -16.50
CA PRO A 236 -21.66 -19.46 -17.83
C PRO A 236 -22.73 -20.57 -17.72
N ASN A 237 -23.75 -20.50 -18.57
CA ASN A 237 -24.80 -21.52 -18.70
C ASN A 237 -25.49 -21.96 -17.38
N PHE A 238 -25.61 -21.05 -16.39
CA PHE A 238 -26.06 -21.36 -15.03
C PHE A 238 -27.40 -22.11 -14.96
N ASN A 239 -28.38 -21.74 -15.80
CA ASN A 239 -29.71 -22.36 -15.82
C ASN A 239 -29.86 -23.51 -16.83
N GLY A 240 -28.77 -23.90 -17.53
CA GLY A 240 -28.79 -24.96 -18.54
C GLY A 240 -29.22 -24.51 -19.95
N GLY A 241 -29.31 -25.47 -20.88
CA GLY A 241 -29.38 -25.22 -22.33
C GLY A 241 -30.60 -24.46 -22.87
N ASN A 242 -31.67 -24.33 -22.06
CA ASN A 242 -32.88 -23.58 -22.43
C ASN A 242 -32.80 -22.08 -22.12
N TYR A 243 -31.67 -21.63 -21.60
CA TYR A 243 -31.41 -20.27 -21.11
C TYR A 243 -30.15 -19.74 -21.79
N SER A 244 -30.10 -18.44 -22.06
CA SER A 244 -28.85 -17.79 -22.50
C SER A 244 -27.95 -17.54 -21.29
N SER A 245 -26.62 -17.46 -21.48
CA SER A 245 -25.74 -17.04 -20.37
C SER A 245 -25.99 -15.57 -20.03
N TYR A 246 -25.78 -15.18 -18.78
CA TYR A 246 -25.92 -13.77 -18.35
C TYR A 246 -25.10 -12.84 -19.25
N GLU A 247 -23.87 -13.25 -19.56
CA GLU A 247 -22.90 -12.49 -20.34
C GLU A 247 -23.28 -12.35 -21.83
N ASP A 248 -24.20 -13.17 -22.34
CA ASP A 248 -24.66 -13.13 -23.74
C ASP A 248 -25.89 -12.23 -23.92
N ILE A 249 -26.51 -11.78 -22.82
CA ILE A 249 -27.73 -10.98 -22.85
C ILE A 249 -27.38 -9.54 -23.20
N ASP A 250 -28.16 -8.94 -24.12
CA ASP A 250 -28.12 -7.51 -24.36
C ASP A 250 -29.01 -6.77 -23.35
N TRP A 251 -28.39 -6.39 -22.23
CA TRP A 251 -29.07 -5.72 -21.12
C TRP A 251 -29.58 -4.33 -21.48
N SER A 252 -28.97 -3.65 -22.46
CA SER A 252 -29.45 -2.36 -22.97
C SER A 252 -30.83 -2.48 -23.63
N THR A 253 -31.07 -3.61 -24.29
CA THR A 253 -32.33 -3.92 -24.91
C THR A 253 -33.36 -4.39 -23.89
N TRP A 254 -32.99 -5.31 -23.00
CA TRP A 254 -33.90 -5.89 -22.01
C TRP A 254 -34.31 -4.92 -20.90
N SER A 255 -33.47 -3.92 -20.56
CA SER A 255 -33.82 -2.90 -19.57
C SER A 255 -35.03 -2.06 -19.95
N THR A 256 -35.33 -1.91 -21.25
CA THR A 256 -36.47 -1.12 -21.75
C THR A 256 -37.83 -1.81 -21.57
N TRP A 257 -37.83 -3.11 -21.27
CA TRP A 257 -39.06 -3.89 -21.06
C TRP A 257 -39.49 -3.85 -19.60
N THR A 258 -40.79 -3.89 -19.37
CA THR A 258 -41.33 -4.13 -18.03
C THR A 258 -41.18 -5.60 -17.67
N ARG A 259 -41.12 -5.91 -16.37
CA ARG A 259 -41.07 -7.29 -15.89
C ARG A 259 -42.20 -8.16 -16.44
N ASN A 260 -43.40 -7.62 -16.58
CA ASN A 260 -44.55 -8.37 -17.12
C ASN A 260 -44.30 -8.79 -18.57
N GLN A 261 -43.77 -7.89 -19.41
CA GLN A 261 -43.42 -8.23 -20.79
C GLN A 261 -42.33 -9.31 -20.84
N VAL A 262 -41.32 -9.23 -19.95
CA VAL A 262 -40.27 -10.26 -19.86
C VAL A 262 -40.85 -11.61 -19.44
N ARG A 263 -41.74 -11.64 -18.44
CA ARG A 263 -42.46 -12.85 -18.01
C ARG A 263 -43.30 -13.45 -19.13
N ASP A 264 -44.05 -12.61 -19.84
CA ASP A 264 -44.97 -13.10 -20.87
C ASP A 264 -44.17 -13.70 -22.04
N CYS A 265 -43.05 -13.07 -22.43
CA CYS A 265 -42.11 -13.63 -23.41
C CYS A 265 -41.40 -14.92 -22.91
N SER A 266 -41.02 -15.00 -21.63
CA SER A 266 -40.41 -16.23 -21.10
C SER A 266 -41.38 -17.43 -21.16
N ASN A 267 -42.66 -17.17 -20.86
CA ASN A 267 -43.76 -18.14 -20.91
C ASN A 267 -44.22 -18.48 -22.33
N GLY A 268 -44.26 -17.52 -23.25
CA GLY A 268 -44.81 -17.69 -24.60
C GLY A 268 -43.95 -17.02 -25.69
N TYR A 269 -43.60 -17.78 -26.73
CA TYR A 269 -42.76 -17.28 -27.83
C TYR A 269 -43.36 -16.09 -28.58
N TYR A 270 -44.68 -16.10 -28.82
CA TYR A 270 -45.38 -15.04 -29.56
C TYR A 270 -45.36 -13.69 -28.84
N SER A 271 -45.11 -13.67 -27.53
CA SER A 271 -45.03 -12.46 -26.71
C SER A 271 -43.66 -11.78 -26.76
N CYS A 272 -42.67 -12.35 -27.46
CA CYS A 272 -41.30 -11.84 -27.48
C CYS A 272 -41.00 -10.73 -28.49
N THR A 273 -41.95 -10.39 -29.37
CA THR A 273 -41.85 -9.30 -30.38
C THR A 273 -40.46 -9.16 -31.03
N GLY A 274 -39.89 -10.29 -31.49
CA GLY A 274 -38.60 -10.34 -32.19
C GLY A 274 -37.36 -10.55 -31.29
N LYS A 275 -37.52 -10.64 -29.97
CA LYS A 275 -36.43 -10.99 -29.04
C LYS A 275 -36.31 -12.50 -28.83
N LYS A 276 -35.14 -12.96 -28.42
CA LYS A 276 -34.89 -14.37 -28.11
C LYS A 276 -35.61 -14.75 -26.82
N ARG A 277 -36.49 -15.76 -26.89
CA ARG A 277 -37.17 -16.33 -25.73
C ARG A 277 -36.20 -16.87 -24.67
N ARG A 278 -35.05 -17.41 -25.08
CA ARG A 278 -34.02 -17.90 -24.15
C ARG A 278 -33.48 -16.78 -23.26
N ASP A 279 -33.24 -15.60 -23.81
CA ASP A 279 -32.78 -14.44 -23.04
C ASP A 279 -33.86 -14.02 -22.04
N ALA A 280 -35.12 -13.96 -22.47
CA ALA A 280 -36.25 -13.63 -21.60
C ALA A 280 -36.37 -14.56 -20.39
N ARG A 281 -36.17 -15.87 -20.62
CA ARG A 281 -36.14 -16.88 -19.56
C ARG A 281 -35.01 -16.62 -18.58
N THR A 282 -33.81 -16.29 -19.06
CA THR A 282 -32.67 -15.97 -18.18
C THR A 282 -32.92 -14.70 -17.40
N VAL A 283 -33.32 -13.60 -18.05
CA VAL A 283 -33.64 -12.32 -17.38
C VAL A 283 -34.70 -12.55 -16.30
N TYR A 284 -35.79 -13.25 -16.63
CA TYR A 284 -36.85 -13.54 -15.67
C TYR A 284 -36.36 -14.39 -14.49
N ALA A 285 -35.51 -15.39 -14.75
CA ALA A 285 -34.93 -16.24 -13.71
C ALA A 285 -34.00 -15.43 -12.77
N ILE A 286 -33.16 -14.55 -13.32
CA ILE A 286 -32.27 -13.66 -12.56
C ILE A 286 -33.09 -12.77 -11.61
N LEU A 287 -34.13 -12.12 -12.12
CA LEU A 287 -34.97 -11.23 -11.31
C LEU A 287 -35.69 -11.99 -10.20
N ASN A 288 -36.16 -13.21 -10.46
CA ASN A 288 -36.78 -14.05 -9.44
C ASN A 288 -35.77 -14.53 -8.37
N ALA A 289 -34.54 -14.88 -8.77
CA ALA A 289 -33.47 -15.22 -7.84
C ALA A 289 -33.14 -14.03 -6.94
N SER A 290 -32.98 -12.84 -7.51
CA SER A 290 -32.75 -11.60 -6.75
C SER A 290 -33.86 -11.30 -5.75
N LYS A 291 -35.13 -11.44 -6.16
CA LYS A 291 -36.27 -11.29 -5.25
C LYS A 291 -36.22 -12.29 -4.09
N SER A 292 -35.91 -13.55 -4.37
CA SER A 292 -35.81 -14.59 -3.34
C SER A 292 -34.66 -14.34 -2.36
N GLU A 293 -33.53 -13.85 -2.86
CA GLU A 293 -32.32 -13.61 -2.09
C GLU A 293 -32.43 -12.36 -1.21
N THR A 294 -32.94 -11.27 -1.78
CA THR A 294 -33.02 -9.97 -1.09
C THR A 294 -34.23 -9.89 -0.14
N GLY A 295 -35.20 -10.80 -0.27
CA GLY A 295 -36.50 -10.71 0.41
C GLY A 295 -37.29 -9.44 0.05
N SER A 296 -36.82 -8.65 -0.93
CA SER A 296 -37.40 -7.35 -1.25
C SER A 296 -38.59 -7.47 -2.19
N GLY A 297 -39.44 -6.44 -2.21
CA GLY A 297 -40.49 -6.30 -3.23
C GLY A 297 -39.95 -5.97 -4.63
N TRP A 298 -38.64 -5.74 -4.75
CA TRP A 298 -37.97 -5.19 -5.92
C TRP A 298 -37.18 -6.27 -6.68
N TYR A 299 -36.73 -5.94 -7.89
CA TYR A 299 -36.03 -6.86 -8.77
C TYR A 299 -34.73 -6.22 -9.24
N PHE A 300 -33.61 -6.85 -8.91
CA PHE A 300 -32.29 -6.35 -9.25
C PHE A 300 -31.54 -7.37 -10.10
N PRO A 301 -30.65 -6.92 -10.99
CA PRO A 301 -29.66 -7.82 -11.54
C PRO A 301 -28.63 -8.13 -10.45
N ASP A 302 -27.78 -9.12 -10.71
CA ASP A 302 -26.64 -9.49 -9.87
C ASP A 302 -26.96 -10.30 -8.59
N PRO A 303 -27.93 -11.25 -8.61
CA PRO A 303 -28.10 -12.18 -7.49
C PRO A 303 -26.82 -12.99 -7.25
N TYR A 304 -26.49 -13.21 -5.99
CA TYR A 304 -25.31 -13.90 -5.49
C TYR A 304 -25.05 -15.24 -6.20
N SER A 305 -26.10 -16.01 -6.50
CA SER A 305 -25.97 -17.32 -7.13
C SER A 305 -25.42 -17.28 -8.57
N TYR A 306 -25.65 -16.18 -9.29
CA TYR A 306 -25.20 -16.00 -10.68
C TYR A 306 -23.77 -15.47 -10.77
N ILE A 307 -23.26 -14.86 -9.70
CA ILE A 307 -21.93 -14.26 -9.69
C ILE A 307 -20.87 -15.36 -9.72
N ASN A 308 -19.90 -15.20 -10.61
CA ASN A 308 -18.65 -15.95 -10.61
C ASN A 308 -17.62 -15.17 -9.79
N PHE A 309 -17.55 -15.41 -8.49
CA PHE A 309 -16.66 -14.66 -7.60
C PHE A 309 -15.18 -14.80 -7.98
N PRO A 310 -14.62 -16.01 -8.21
CA PRO A 310 -13.24 -16.14 -8.66
C PRO A 310 -13.00 -15.44 -10.01
N GLY A 311 -13.95 -15.55 -10.94
CA GLY A 311 -13.87 -14.87 -12.23
C GLY A 311 -13.86 -13.35 -12.11
N SER A 312 -14.73 -12.80 -11.27
CA SER A 312 -14.84 -11.36 -11.01
C SER A 312 -13.52 -10.80 -10.44
N VAL A 313 -12.90 -11.52 -9.50
CA VAL A 313 -11.59 -11.13 -8.93
C VAL A 313 -10.49 -11.23 -9.97
N ALA A 314 -10.40 -12.36 -10.70
CA ALA A 314 -9.36 -12.57 -11.71
C ALA A 314 -9.41 -11.54 -12.85
N LYS A 315 -10.60 -11.01 -13.16
CA LYS A 315 -10.83 -10.04 -14.24
C LYS A 315 -11.11 -8.62 -13.73
N THR A 316 -10.68 -8.30 -12.51
CA THR A 316 -10.86 -6.97 -11.89
C THR A 316 -10.47 -5.82 -12.84
N PHE A 317 -9.38 -5.96 -13.59
CA PHE A 317 -8.86 -4.93 -14.50
C PHE A 317 -9.26 -5.14 -15.98
N THR A 318 -10.15 -6.09 -16.28
CA THR A 318 -10.61 -6.35 -17.65
C THR A 318 -11.83 -5.50 -17.99
N ALA A 319 -11.78 -4.81 -19.12
CA ALA A 319 -12.92 -4.05 -19.63
C ALA A 319 -14.14 -4.94 -19.90
N LYS A 320 -15.32 -4.47 -19.49
CA LYS A 320 -16.58 -5.22 -19.59
C LYS A 320 -17.24 -5.00 -20.95
N ALA A 321 -17.93 -6.03 -21.42
CA ALA A 321 -18.56 -6.03 -22.73
C ALA A 321 -19.73 -5.04 -22.80
N ASN A 322 -19.94 -4.43 -23.97
CA ASN A 322 -20.93 -3.38 -24.18
C ASN A 322 -22.39 -3.84 -24.04
N ASN A 323 -22.67 -5.14 -24.04
CA ASN A 323 -24.00 -5.69 -23.85
C ASN A 323 -24.40 -5.80 -22.36
N LEU A 324 -23.46 -5.61 -21.42
CA LEU A 324 -23.71 -5.68 -19.97
C LEU A 324 -24.12 -4.35 -19.33
N GLN A 325 -24.10 -3.29 -20.12
CA GLN A 325 -24.48 -1.94 -19.73
C GLN A 325 -25.86 -1.57 -20.29
N PHE A 326 -26.55 -0.67 -19.62
CA PHE A 326 -27.82 -0.12 -20.09
C PHE A 326 -27.93 1.36 -19.73
N GLN A 327 -28.82 2.08 -20.41
CA GLN A 327 -29.01 3.50 -20.14
C GLN A 327 -29.79 3.72 -18.85
N SER A 328 -29.24 4.50 -17.92
CA SER A 328 -29.86 4.75 -16.61
C SER A 328 -31.21 5.47 -16.70
N THR A 329 -31.37 6.33 -17.71
CA THR A 329 -32.59 7.13 -17.95
C THR A 329 -33.66 6.41 -18.75
N ASN A 330 -33.31 5.30 -19.43
CA ASN A 330 -34.22 4.54 -20.28
C ASN A 330 -34.27 3.08 -19.84
N GLN A 331 -34.76 2.88 -18.60
CA GLN A 331 -34.99 1.56 -18.03
C GLN A 331 -36.39 1.50 -17.41
N LYS A 332 -37.11 0.42 -17.71
CA LYS A 332 -38.43 0.08 -17.13
C LYS A 332 -38.39 -1.20 -16.32
N LEU A 333 -37.35 -2.01 -16.49
CA LEU A 333 -37.25 -3.34 -15.89
C LEU A 333 -37.02 -3.29 -14.37
N TYR A 334 -36.31 -2.28 -13.89
CA TYR A 334 -35.73 -2.27 -12.54
C TYR A 334 -36.44 -1.33 -11.55
N SER A 335 -37.62 -0.81 -11.90
CA SER A 335 -38.56 -0.08 -11.02
C SER A 335 -38.01 1.07 -10.15
N GLY A 336 -36.76 1.51 -10.36
CA GLY A 336 -36.06 2.49 -9.54
C GLY A 336 -35.31 1.83 -8.38
N GLY A 337 -34.00 2.07 -8.27
CA GLY A 337 -33.16 1.51 -7.20
C GLY A 337 -31.73 1.17 -7.64
N MET A 338 -31.52 0.89 -8.93
CA MET A 338 -30.20 0.60 -9.51
C MET A 338 -29.83 1.68 -10.52
N CYS A 339 -28.66 2.31 -10.34
CA CYS A 339 -28.25 3.50 -11.11
C CYS A 339 -29.33 4.62 -11.14
N SER A 340 -30.23 4.61 -10.15
CA SER A 340 -31.06 5.76 -9.79
C SER A 340 -30.15 6.86 -9.23
N GLY A 341 -30.59 8.11 -9.34
CA GLY A 341 -29.76 9.27 -9.01
C GLY A 341 -29.05 9.83 -10.24
N ASN A 342 -28.45 11.01 -10.11
CA ASN A 342 -27.69 11.65 -11.17
C ASN A 342 -26.21 11.59 -10.80
N PHE A 343 -25.44 10.62 -11.28
CA PHE A 343 -24.00 10.59 -11.00
C PHE A 343 -23.26 9.91 -12.14
N TRP A 344 -21.95 10.12 -12.21
CA TRP A 344 -21.08 9.43 -13.15
C TRP A 344 -19.62 9.48 -12.70
N THR A 345 -18.83 8.51 -13.16
CA THR A 345 -17.38 8.48 -12.99
C THR A 345 -16.72 9.68 -13.65
N ILE A 346 -15.85 10.37 -12.91
CA ILE A 346 -14.91 11.35 -13.45
C ILE A 346 -13.53 10.69 -13.44
N PRO A 347 -12.85 10.59 -14.60
CA PRO A 347 -11.52 9.98 -14.68
C PRO A 347 -10.48 10.82 -13.93
N LEU A 348 -9.26 10.26 -13.78
CA LEU A 348 -8.13 11.00 -13.22
C LEU A 348 -7.92 12.32 -13.97
N THR A 349 -7.91 13.42 -13.23
CA THR A 349 -7.78 14.77 -13.77
C THR A 349 -6.99 15.65 -12.80
N SER A 350 -6.15 16.53 -13.35
CA SER A 350 -5.50 17.63 -12.62
C SER A 350 -6.36 18.92 -12.66
N GLU A 351 -7.42 18.93 -13.47
CA GLU A 351 -8.29 20.10 -13.66
C GLU A 351 -9.40 20.17 -12.59
N LYS A 352 -9.35 21.19 -11.72
CA LYS A 352 -10.39 21.41 -10.69
C LYS A 352 -11.79 21.54 -11.29
N THR A 353 -11.92 22.18 -12.45
CA THR A 353 -13.22 22.41 -13.11
C THR A 353 -13.92 21.12 -13.53
N ALA A 354 -13.16 20.06 -13.82
CA ALA A 354 -13.71 18.74 -14.15
C ALA A 354 -14.47 18.10 -12.98
N LEU A 355 -14.18 18.50 -11.74
CA LEU A 355 -14.85 18.03 -10.52
C LEU A 355 -16.09 18.85 -10.15
N SER A 356 -16.29 20.03 -10.74
CA SER A 356 -17.46 20.88 -10.48
C SER A 356 -18.84 20.20 -10.60
N PRO A 357 -19.05 19.19 -11.48
CA PRO A 357 -20.34 18.52 -11.54
C PRO A 357 -20.70 17.74 -10.26
N ILE A 358 -19.72 17.35 -9.45
CA ILE A 358 -19.94 16.65 -8.17
C ILE A 358 -20.86 17.49 -7.28
N GLN A 359 -20.59 18.79 -7.18
CA GLN A 359 -21.39 19.72 -6.41
C GLN A 359 -22.73 20.02 -7.09
N ASN A 360 -22.68 20.45 -8.35
CA ASN A 360 -23.81 21.13 -8.99
C ASN A 360 -24.82 20.20 -9.66
N ASN A 361 -24.40 18.99 -10.04
CA ASN A 361 -25.20 18.13 -10.90
C ASN A 361 -25.41 16.75 -10.29
N MET A 362 -24.51 16.27 -9.43
CA MET A 362 -24.62 14.91 -8.95
C MET A 362 -25.60 14.76 -7.77
N SER A 363 -26.34 13.67 -7.69
CA SER A 363 -27.26 13.37 -6.60
C SER A 363 -27.33 11.87 -6.31
N PRO A 364 -27.45 11.49 -5.02
CA PRO A 364 -27.42 10.10 -4.62
C PRO A 364 -28.83 9.48 -4.61
N ASP A 365 -28.94 8.21 -4.98
CA ASP A 365 -30.18 7.45 -4.90
C ASP A 365 -29.96 5.95 -5.12
N GLY A 366 -30.94 5.14 -4.71
CA GLY A 366 -30.94 3.68 -4.92
C GLY A 366 -30.25 2.89 -3.82
N GLY A 367 -29.91 1.62 -4.11
CA GLY A 367 -29.17 0.76 -3.20
C GLY A 367 -27.67 1.00 -3.23
N THR A 368 -26.91 0.20 -2.49
CA THR A 368 -25.48 0.34 -2.24
C THR A 368 -24.77 -0.97 -2.54
N SER A 369 -23.67 -0.89 -3.27
CA SER A 369 -22.81 -2.03 -3.62
C SER A 369 -21.37 -1.55 -3.81
N VAL A 370 -20.64 -1.41 -2.71
CA VAL A 370 -19.28 -0.83 -2.68
C VAL A 370 -18.30 -1.54 -3.61
N TYR A 371 -18.46 -2.85 -3.80
CA TYR A 371 -17.59 -3.63 -4.68
C TYR A 371 -17.60 -3.13 -6.13
N GLN A 372 -18.73 -2.59 -6.61
CA GLN A 372 -18.81 -2.02 -7.97
C GLN A 372 -17.97 -0.75 -8.08
N GLY A 373 -18.08 0.13 -7.07
CA GLY A 373 -17.29 1.34 -6.97
C GLY A 373 -15.81 1.04 -6.80
N LEU A 374 -15.45 0.09 -5.93
CA LEU A 374 -14.07 -0.29 -5.65
C LEU A 374 -13.37 -0.87 -6.88
N ILE A 375 -14.00 -1.83 -7.57
CA ILE A 375 -13.41 -2.42 -8.79
C ILE A 375 -13.22 -1.33 -9.85
N ARG A 376 -14.23 -0.47 -10.06
CA ARG A 376 -14.11 0.62 -11.02
C ARG A 376 -13.06 1.65 -10.60
N GLY A 377 -12.95 1.96 -9.32
CA GLY A 377 -11.92 2.84 -8.76
C GLY A 377 -10.52 2.32 -9.05
N ALA A 378 -10.27 1.04 -8.82
CA ALA A 378 -9.01 0.40 -9.17
C ALA A 378 -8.72 0.47 -10.68
N GLN A 379 -9.72 0.21 -11.53
CA GLN A 379 -9.57 0.35 -12.98
C GLN A 379 -9.26 1.78 -13.44
N ILE A 380 -9.85 2.79 -12.79
CA ILE A 380 -9.59 4.21 -13.09
C ILE A 380 -8.19 4.60 -12.67
N LEU A 381 -7.72 4.12 -11.51
CA LEU A 381 -6.35 4.32 -11.06
C LEU A 381 -5.35 3.67 -12.05
N GLU A 382 -5.64 2.46 -12.53
CA GLU A 382 -4.81 1.76 -13.52
C GLU A 382 -4.84 2.44 -14.89
N GLN A 383 -5.94 3.11 -15.28
CA GLN A 383 -5.97 3.94 -16.50
C GLN A 383 -5.01 5.14 -16.43
N GLY A 384 -4.55 5.52 -15.23
CA GLY A 384 -3.51 6.52 -15.05
C GLY A 384 -2.11 6.02 -15.43
N ARG A 385 -1.93 4.71 -15.64
CA ARG A 385 -0.68 4.06 -16.05
C ARG A 385 -0.43 4.34 -17.54
N PRO A 386 0.78 4.77 -17.92
CA PRO A 386 1.11 4.99 -19.32
C PRO A 386 1.06 3.68 -20.13
N THR A 387 0.50 3.71 -21.35
CA THR A 387 0.31 2.52 -22.20
C THR A 387 1.57 2.10 -22.97
N SER A 388 2.54 3.01 -23.12
CA SER A 388 3.84 2.75 -23.78
C SER A 388 4.90 3.69 -23.20
N PRO A 389 5.30 3.51 -21.93
CA PRO A 389 6.19 4.46 -21.26
C PRO A 389 7.64 4.30 -21.73
N SER A 390 8.36 5.43 -21.77
CA SER A 390 9.83 5.38 -21.71
C SER A 390 10.29 4.96 -20.30
N THR A 391 11.58 4.70 -20.11
CA THR A 391 12.14 4.45 -18.77
C THR A 391 11.85 5.61 -17.81
N GLU A 392 11.95 6.84 -18.31
CA GLU A 392 11.66 8.05 -17.53
C GLU A 392 10.19 8.16 -17.17
N THR A 393 9.27 7.95 -18.11
CA THR A 393 7.83 7.98 -17.85
C THR A 393 7.41 6.87 -16.88
N SER A 394 8.05 5.70 -16.95
CA SER A 394 7.82 4.60 -16.00
C SER A 394 8.28 4.98 -14.60
N ALA A 395 9.49 5.53 -14.47
CA ALA A 395 10.02 6.01 -13.19
C ALA A 395 9.13 7.11 -12.58
N ALA A 396 8.69 8.07 -13.40
CA ALA A 396 7.77 9.12 -12.98
C ALA A 396 6.41 8.57 -12.53
N TYR A 397 5.87 7.54 -13.20
CA TYR A 397 4.64 6.89 -12.76
C TYR A 397 4.82 6.07 -11.47
N ASN A 398 5.91 5.32 -11.37
CA ASN A 398 6.20 4.45 -10.23
C ASN A 398 6.46 5.24 -8.95
N SER A 399 7.03 6.45 -9.08
CA SER A 399 7.26 7.34 -7.94
C SER A 399 5.97 7.97 -7.40
N ARG A 400 4.89 8.05 -8.21
CA ARG A 400 3.61 8.61 -7.75
C ARG A 400 3.03 7.84 -6.58
N ILE A 401 2.52 8.58 -5.60
CA ILE A 401 1.72 8.03 -4.51
C ILE A 401 0.33 7.70 -5.06
N LYS A 402 -0.14 6.48 -4.81
CA LYS A 402 -1.41 5.98 -5.33
C LYS A 402 -2.34 5.65 -4.18
N MET A 403 -3.56 6.17 -4.22
CA MET A 403 -4.52 6.01 -3.14
C MET A 403 -5.93 5.68 -3.66
N ILE A 404 -6.60 4.75 -3.01
CA ILE A 404 -8.05 4.53 -3.13
C ILE A 404 -8.69 4.82 -1.78
N LEU A 405 -9.55 5.84 -1.73
CA LEU A 405 -10.28 6.23 -0.52
C LEU A 405 -11.76 5.92 -0.72
N MET A 406 -12.26 4.95 0.04
CA MET A 406 -13.67 4.58 0.03
C MET A 406 -14.45 5.43 1.04
N LEU A 407 -15.47 6.14 0.58
CA LEU A 407 -16.32 6.98 1.41
C LEU A 407 -17.72 6.35 1.44
N SER A 408 -18.19 5.90 2.60
CA SER A 408 -19.48 5.19 2.73
C SER A 408 -20.05 5.27 4.14
N ASP A 409 -21.35 5.07 4.28
CA ASP A 409 -21.99 4.82 5.58
C ASP A 409 -22.00 3.32 5.98
N GLY A 410 -21.44 2.46 5.12
CA GLY A 410 -21.26 1.02 5.36
C GLY A 410 -22.50 0.18 5.11
N GLN A 411 -23.61 0.76 4.67
CA GLN A 411 -24.81 -0.02 4.37
C GLN A 411 -24.69 -0.70 3.02
N GLU A 412 -24.60 -2.04 2.98
CA GLU A 412 -24.64 -2.80 1.72
C GLU A 412 -26.06 -3.33 1.48
N MET A 413 -26.84 -2.68 0.61
CA MET A 413 -28.22 -3.06 0.33
C MET A 413 -28.55 -3.00 -1.16
N PRO A 414 -29.21 -4.02 -1.74
CA PRO A 414 -29.87 -5.13 -1.08
C PRO A 414 -28.99 -6.38 -0.90
N TYR A 415 -27.76 -6.39 -1.44
CA TYR A 415 -26.87 -7.55 -1.43
C TYR A 415 -25.81 -7.47 -0.33
N VAL A 416 -26.19 -7.87 0.89
CA VAL A 416 -25.35 -7.74 2.10
C VAL A 416 -24.10 -8.65 2.11
N SER A 417 -24.07 -9.72 1.33
CA SER A 417 -23.01 -10.76 1.41
C SER A 417 -21.99 -10.71 0.26
N THR A 418 -22.32 -10.04 -0.85
CA THR A 418 -21.52 -10.07 -2.08
C THR A 418 -20.14 -9.46 -1.89
N PHE A 419 -20.05 -8.32 -1.20
CA PHE A 419 -18.76 -7.67 -0.94
C PHE A 419 -17.83 -8.57 -0.10
N ASN A 420 -18.33 -9.10 1.02
CA ASN A 420 -17.58 -10.01 1.89
C ASN A 420 -17.05 -11.21 1.10
N GLN A 421 -17.87 -11.78 0.22
CA GLN A 421 -17.46 -12.92 -0.59
C GLN A 421 -16.33 -12.55 -1.58
N LEU A 422 -16.40 -11.40 -2.25
CA LEU A 422 -15.34 -10.94 -3.15
C LEU A 422 -14.04 -10.68 -2.39
N VAL A 423 -14.11 -10.06 -1.22
CA VAL A 423 -12.94 -9.82 -0.36
C VAL A 423 -12.33 -11.15 0.09
N ASN A 424 -13.15 -12.12 0.50
CA ASN A 424 -12.67 -13.46 0.87
C ASN A 424 -12.03 -14.23 -0.30
N GLN A 425 -12.42 -13.93 -1.55
CA GLN A 425 -11.77 -14.45 -2.75
C GLN A 425 -10.51 -13.69 -3.15
N GLY A 426 -10.10 -12.69 -2.37
CA GLY A 426 -8.85 -11.95 -2.57
C GLY A 426 -8.97 -10.66 -3.38
N LEU A 427 -10.17 -10.11 -3.58
CA LEU A 427 -10.37 -8.88 -4.38
C LEU A 427 -9.37 -7.76 -4.02
N CYS A 428 -9.27 -7.40 -2.74
CA CYS A 428 -8.44 -6.29 -2.31
C CYS A 428 -6.94 -6.61 -2.40
N ASN A 429 -6.55 -7.88 -2.26
CA ASN A 429 -5.18 -8.33 -2.47
C ASN A 429 -4.82 -8.26 -3.96
N THR A 430 -5.73 -8.64 -4.86
CA THR A 430 -5.56 -8.49 -6.31
C THR A 430 -5.40 -7.03 -6.71
N ILE A 431 -6.21 -6.12 -6.14
CA ILE A 431 -6.10 -4.68 -6.39
C ILE A 431 -4.74 -4.16 -5.91
N LYS A 432 -4.33 -4.46 -4.68
CA LYS A 432 -3.02 -4.04 -4.14
C LYS A 432 -1.86 -4.57 -4.99
N ALA A 433 -1.91 -5.85 -5.36
CA ALA A 433 -0.86 -6.51 -6.13
C ALA A 433 -0.63 -5.90 -7.52
N GLN A 434 -1.67 -5.31 -8.14
CA GLN A 434 -1.54 -4.65 -9.44
C GLN A 434 -0.59 -3.43 -9.42
N PHE A 435 -0.36 -2.84 -8.25
CA PHE A 435 0.48 -1.65 -8.09
C PHE A 435 1.78 -1.92 -7.31
N ASN A 436 2.17 -3.19 -7.13
CA ASN A 436 3.41 -3.58 -6.44
C ASN A 436 4.69 -3.18 -7.18
N ASP A 437 4.58 -2.73 -8.44
CA ASP A 437 5.69 -2.23 -9.24
C ASP A 437 5.99 -0.74 -9.01
N SER A 438 5.17 -0.06 -8.21
CA SER A 438 5.41 1.31 -7.75
C SER A 438 6.42 1.35 -6.60
N ASP A 439 7.10 2.48 -6.44
CA ASP A 439 8.06 2.70 -5.35
C ASP A 439 7.39 2.60 -3.98
N GLN A 440 6.09 2.94 -3.92
CA GLN A 440 5.26 2.87 -2.75
C GLN A 440 4.04 1.98 -2.99
N PRO A 441 3.65 1.14 -2.02
CA PRO A 441 2.48 0.29 -2.16
C PRO A 441 1.19 1.13 -2.25
N LEU A 442 0.18 0.59 -2.93
CA LEU A 442 -1.14 1.22 -2.98
C LEU A 442 -1.71 1.40 -1.57
N TYR A 443 -2.00 2.65 -1.20
CA TYR A 443 -2.77 2.94 0.00
C TYR A 443 -4.26 2.76 -0.29
N MET A 444 -4.94 1.96 0.54
CA MET A 444 -6.39 1.82 0.51
C MET A 444 -6.93 2.14 1.89
N GLY A 445 -7.93 3.02 1.96
CA GLY A 445 -8.55 3.38 3.22
C GLY A 445 -10.07 3.56 3.11
N VAL A 446 -10.74 3.49 4.24
CA VAL A 446 -12.19 3.69 4.36
C VAL A 446 -12.44 4.85 5.30
N LEU A 447 -13.29 5.77 4.86
CA LEU A 447 -13.84 6.83 5.67
C LEU A 447 -15.34 6.59 5.82
N GLY A 448 -15.72 6.23 7.05
CA GLY A 448 -17.06 5.88 7.43
C GLY A 448 -17.87 7.09 7.89
N ILE A 449 -18.98 7.41 7.24
CA ILE A 449 -19.87 8.53 7.62
C ILE A 449 -21.06 8.00 8.41
N GLU A 450 -21.13 8.26 9.72
CA GLU A 450 -22.07 7.60 10.64
C GLU A 450 -22.00 6.05 10.52
N PHE A 451 -20.77 5.53 10.48
CA PHE A 451 -20.44 4.16 10.13
C PHE A 451 -20.24 3.29 11.38
N ASP A 452 -20.94 2.15 11.48
CA ASP A 452 -20.63 1.14 12.49
C ASP A 452 -19.46 0.24 12.04
N ALA A 453 -18.25 0.63 12.42
CA ALA A 453 -17.06 -0.16 12.09
C ALA A 453 -17.05 -1.56 12.71
N GLN A 454 -17.79 -1.83 13.79
CA GLN A 454 -17.77 -3.16 14.40
C GLN A 454 -18.46 -4.22 13.53
N GLY A 455 -19.54 -3.86 12.83
CA GLY A 455 -20.30 -4.77 11.97
C GLY A 455 -19.72 -5.04 10.57
N GLN A 456 -18.65 -4.34 10.17
CA GLN A 456 -18.25 -4.23 8.75
C GLN A 456 -17.01 -5.05 8.38
N GLN A 457 -17.10 -6.38 8.51
CA GLN A 457 -15.95 -7.28 8.32
C GLN A 457 -15.31 -7.21 6.92
N GLY A 458 -16.10 -6.98 5.87
CA GLY A 458 -15.58 -6.86 4.49
C GLY A 458 -14.61 -5.70 4.32
N PHE A 459 -14.96 -4.55 4.88
CA PHE A 459 -14.09 -3.37 4.88
C PHE A 459 -12.80 -3.63 5.66
N LYS A 460 -12.91 -4.21 6.86
CA LYS A 460 -11.74 -4.59 7.69
C LYS A 460 -10.80 -5.55 6.97
N ASN A 461 -11.34 -6.59 6.35
CA ASN A 461 -10.56 -7.58 5.60
C ASN A 461 -9.94 -6.99 4.34
N CYS A 462 -10.54 -5.95 3.76
CA CYS A 462 -10.05 -5.31 2.55
C CYS A 462 -8.89 -4.35 2.80
N VAL A 463 -9.08 -3.38 3.70
CA VAL A 463 -8.10 -2.29 3.92
C VAL A 463 -7.24 -2.49 5.16
N GLY A 464 -7.65 -3.34 6.10
CA GLY A 464 -7.04 -3.47 7.43
C GLY A 464 -7.67 -2.52 8.44
N GLN A 465 -7.81 -2.96 9.69
CA GLN A 465 -8.53 -2.22 10.73
C GLN A 465 -7.96 -0.82 11.00
N ASN A 466 -6.65 -0.64 10.86
CA ASN A 466 -5.97 0.65 11.10
C ASN A 466 -6.20 1.69 9.97
N ASN A 467 -6.78 1.26 8.84
CA ASN A 467 -7.07 2.11 7.67
C ASN A 467 -8.57 2.42 7.54
N ILE A 468 -9.33 2.24 8.62
CA ILE A 468 -10.74 2.64 8.71
C ILE A 468 -10.83 3.76 9.73
N THR A 469 -11.32 4.92 9.28
CA THR A 469 -11.63 6.06 10.14
C THR A 469 -13.14 6.26 10.16
N ASN A 470 -13.72 6.39 11.35
CA ASN A 470 -15.12 6.78 11.51
C ASN A 470 -15.20 8.29 11.72
N VAL A 471 -16.16 8.90 11.05
CA VAL A 471 -16.45 10.32 11.15
C VAL A 471 -17.84 10.46 11.73
N ASP A 472 -17.86 10.79 13.02
CA ASP A 472 -19.09 11.03 13.77
C ASP A 472 -19.62 12.45 13.51
N ASP A 473 -18.72 13.43 13.35
CA ASP A 473 -19.03 14.78 12.90
C ASP A 473 -18.54 15.00 11.48
N VAL A 474 -19.48 15.21 10.56
CA VAL A 474 -19.20 15.37 9.14
C VAL A 474 -18.36 16.62 8.82
N ASP A 475 -18.24 17.56 9.75
CA ASP A 475 -17.37 18.73 9.62
C ASP A 475 -15.87 18.36 9.76
N ASP A 476 -15.54 17.22 10.40
CA ASP A 476 -14.18 16.70 10.52
C ASP A 476 -13.73 15.89 9.29
N LEU A 477 -14.63 15.64 8.33
CA LEU A 477 -14.37 14.79 7.17
C LEU A 477 -13.16 15.24 6.34
N ILE A 478 -12.95 16.55 6.20
CA ILE A 478 -11.78 17.11 5.50
C ILE A 478 -10.49 16.76 6.23
N LYS A 479 -10.47 16.99 7.54
CA LYS A 479 -9.30 16.73 8.39
C LYS A 479 -8.91 15.26 8.31
N GLU A 480 -9.88 14.37 8.40
CA GLU A 480 -9.63 12.92 8.35
C GLU A 480 -9.14 12.46 6.98
N ILE A 481 -9.67 13.00 5.87
CA ILE A 481 -9.12 12.71 4.54
C ILE A 481 -7.67 13.19 4.45
N LEU A 482 -7.36 14.40 4.93
CA LEU A 482 -5.97 14.88 4.97
C LEU A 482 -5.08 14.00 5.82
N GLU A 483 -5.53 13.54 6.99
CA GLU A 483 -4.78 12.61 7.83
C GLU A 483 -4.56 11.24 7.16
N MET A 484 -5.54 10.73 6.42
CA MET A 484 -5.38 9.50 5.63
C MET A 484 -4.36 9.68 4.50
N ILE A 485 -4.40 10.82 3.80
CA ILE A 485 -3.41 11.15 2.77
C ILE A 485 -2.02 11.26 3.40
N LYS A 486 -1.90 11.92 4.56
CA LYS A 486 -0.65 11.97 5.32
C LYS A 486 -0.16 10.57 5.67
N LYS A 487 -1.02 9.71 6.23
CA LYS A 487 -0.67 8.30 6.57
C LYS A 487 -0.22 7.53 5.34
N GLY A 488 -0.93 7.67 4.21
CA GLY A 488 -0.58 7.02 2.94
C GLY A 488 0.72 7.54 2.31
N SER A 489 1.19 8.74 2.67
CA SER A 489 2.45 9.32 2.18
C SER A 489 3.65 9.14 3.13
N LYS A 490 3.45 8.57 4.33
CA LYS A 490 4.48 8.51 5.39
C LYS A 490 5.77 7.78 5.01
N THR A 491 5.79 6.94 3.99
CA THR A 491 6.98 6.15 3.60
C THR A 491 8.03 6.96 2.84
N ASP A 492 7.75 8.20 2.44
CA ASP A 492 8.53 8.92 1.43
C ASP A 492 9.37 10.09 1.96
N GLY A 493 9.59 10.12 3.27
CA GLY A 493 10.35 11.19 3.89
C GLY A 493 11.86 11.03 3.79
N ILE A 494 12.57 12.10 4.18
CA ILE A 494 14.03 12.12 4.20
C ILE A 494 14.49 11.31 5.41
N SER A 495 15.11 10.16 5.15
CA SER A 495 15.78 9.35 6.17
C SER A 495 17.14 9.98 6.52
N LYS A 496 17.33 10.35 7.78
CA LYS A 496 18.57 10.88 8.33
C LYS A 496 19.11 9.93 9.40
N LEU A 497 20.40 9.61 9.31
CA LEU A 497 21.12 8.91 10.37
C LEU A 497 21.34 9.86 11.55
N TYR A 498 21.12 9.36 12.77
CA TYR A 498 21.42 10.08 14.00
C TYR A 498 22.55 9.37 14.72
N TYR A 499 23.53 10.16 15.16
CA TYR A 499 24.74 9.63 15.78
C TYR A 499 24.47 9.01 17.16
N ARG A 500 25.29 8.01 17.49
CA ARG A 500 25.18 7.02 18.58
C ARG A 500 25.00 7.56 20.01
N HIS A 501 25.09 8.86 20.24
CA HIS A 501 25.23 9.48 21.56
C HIS A 501 24.14 10.50 21.94
N LEU A 502 23.10 10.67 21.13
CA LEU A 502 22.08 11.71 21.37
C LEU A 502 20.95 11.33 22.33
N GLU A 503 20.91 10.09 22.80
CA GLU A 503 19.97 9.67 23.85
C GLU A 503 20.78 8.90 24.91
N SER A 504 21.13 9.62 25.97
CA SER A 504 21.63 9.09 27.25
C SER A 504 20.49 8.91 28.22
#